data_AF-A0A6G1J3M5-F1
#
_entry.id   AF-A0A6G1J3M5-F1
#
_cell.length_a   1.000
_cell.length_b   1.000
_cell.length_c   1.000
_cell.angle_alpha   90.00
_cell.angle_beta   90.00
_cell.angle_gamma   90.00
#
_symmetry.space_group_name_H-M   'P 1'
#
loop_
_entity.id
_entity.type
_entity.pdbx_description
1 polymer ?
#
loop_
_entity_poly.entity_id
_entity_poly.type
_entity_poly.pdbx_seq_one_letter_code
_entity_poly.pdbx_strand_id
1 'polypeptide(L)'
;MRPTTTKPISLLIWSTLPILPHALCYNPDSTPTDNTAERPCSSDPSSPFSAICCGLNRTNPTGGNRSDLAWESETIDICLSNGLCENRFVWEGDGTKEHGVNPNGTVQMTPCDGTATSEKWCCGMDDSCCLKVWAVNLPQLGFSSCSLPDETAPVGSTVASTTSCSINVTSW
;
A
#
# COMPACT_ATOMS: atom_id res chain seq x y z
N MET A 1 -60.95 -19.24 58.63
CA MET A 1 -59.89 -19.72 57.72
C MET A 1 -59.97 -18.90 56.44
N ARG A 2 -58.95 -18.11 56.10
CA ARG A 2 -58.95 -17.15 54.98
C ARG A 2 -57.85 -17.58 53.99
N PRO A 3 -58.12 -17.69 52.68
CA PRO A 3 -57.12 -18.16 51.73
C PRO A 3 -56.23 -16.99 51.30
N THR A 4 -54.92 -17.12 51.52
CA THR A 4 -53.90 -16.20 51.00
C THR A 4 -53.56 -16.58 49.56
N THR A 5 -53.83 -15.67 48.62
CA THR A 5 -53.47 -15.82 47.20
C THR A 5 -52.10 -15.21 46.95
N THR A 6 -51.10 -16.05 46.75
CA THR A 6 -49.72 -15.65 46.45
C THR A 6 -49.56 -15.50 44.94
N LYS A 7 -49.25 -14.29 44.46
CA LYS A 7 -48.92 -14.04 43.04
C LYS A 7 -47.44 -14.37 42.78
N PRO A 8 -47.10 -15.00 41.64
CA PRO A 8 -45.71 -15.26 41.30
C PRO A 8 -45.02 -13.97 40.86
N ILE A 9 -43.94 -13.64 41.55
CA ILE A 9 -43.01 -12.57 41.18
C ILE A 9 -42.16 -13.10 40.03
N SER A 10 -42.41 -12.60 38.82
CA SER A 10 -41.61 -12.90 37.63
C SER A 10 -40.32 -12.08 37.69
N LEU A 11 -39.21 -12.75 38.02
CA LEU A 11 -37.86 -12.21 37.95
C LEU A 11 -37.39 -12.22 36.49
N LEU A 12 -37.38 -11.05 35.84
CA LEU A 12 -36.69 -10.85 34.57
C LEU A 12 -35.18 -10.73 34.85
N ILE A 13 -34.46 -11.82 34.61
CA ILE A 13 -32.98 -11.85 34.67
C ILE A 13 -32.46 -11.21 33.38
N TRP A 14 -31.99 -9.97 33.44
CA TRP A 14 -31.21 -9.36 32.36
C TRP A 14 -29.81 -9.99 32.36
N SER A 15 -29.60 -10.96 31.49
CA SER A 15 -28.27 -11.50 31.20
C SER A 15 -27.45 -10.45 30.47
N THR A 16 -26.56 -9.76 31.20
CA THR A 16 -25.52 -8.91 30.61
C THR A 16 -24.50 -9.81 29.90
N LEU A 17 -24.67 -10.05 28.61
CA LEU A 17 -23.65 -10.72 27.80
C LEU A 17 -22.39 -9.82 27.75
N PRO A 18 -21.20 -10.35 28.08
CA PRO A 18 -19.96 -9.60 27.91
C PRO A 18 -19.75 -9.36 26.41
N ILE A 19 -19.75 -8.08 26.01
CA ILE A 19 -19.39 -7.68 24.66
C ILE A 19 -17.90 -7.95 24.53
N LEU A 20 -17.51 -8.95 23.73
CA LEU A 20 -16.10 -9.17 23.40
C LEU A 20 -15.55 -7.89 22.75
N PRO A 21 -14.32 -7.46 23.03
CA PRO A 21 -13.72 -6.35 22.31
C PRO A 21 -13.58 -6.78 20.85
N HIS A 22 -14.37 -6.20 19.96
CA HIS A 22 -14.17 -6.36 18.54
C HIS A 22 -12.91 -5.55 18.18
N ALA A 23 -11.99 -6.14 17.42
CA ALA A 23 -10.86 -5.38 16.88
C ALA A 23 -11.40 -4.12 16.18
N LEU A 24 -10.85 -2.95 16.50
CA LEU A 24 -11.31 -1.67 15.96
C LEU A 24 -11.10 -1.57 14.44
N CYS A 25 -10.06 -2.25 13.95
CA CYS A 25 -9.73 -2.40 12.53
C CYS A 25 -8.80 -3.63 12.35
N TYR A 26 -8.46 -3.94 11.10
CA TYR A 26 -7.60 -5.06 10.71
C TYR A 26 -6.43 -4.55 9.86
N ASN A 27 -5.31 -5.26 9.93
CA ASN A 27 -4.18 -5.04 9.03
C ASN A 27 -4.52 -5.48 7.60
N PRO A 28 -3.78 -5.02 6.58
CA PRO A 28 -3.99 -5.44 5.19
C PRO A 28 -3.89 -6.96 4.95
N ASP A 29 -3.23 -7.69 5.85
CA ASP A 29 -3.16 -9.16 5.87
C ASP A 29 -4.35 -9.84 6.56
N SER A 30 -5.40 -9.07 6.91
CA SER A 30 -6.61 -9.49 7.64
C SER A 30 -6.38 -9.94 9.09
N THR A 31 -5.21 -9.67 9.67
CA THR A 31 -4.98 -9.93 11.10
C THR A 31 -5.54 -8.79 11.95
N PRO A 32 -6.20 -9.10 13.09
CA PRO A 32 -6.56 -8.06 14.04
C PRO A 32 -5.30 -7.52 14.71
N THR A 33 -5.24 -6.21 14.92
CA THR A 33 -4.12 -5.60 15.63
C THR A 33 -4.44 -5.29 17.09
N ASP A 34 -3.46 -5.52 17.96
CA ASP A 34 -3.40 -5.05 19.35
C ASP A 34 -2.31 -3.98 19.54
N ASN A 35 -1.64 -3.56 18.46
CA ASN A 35 -0.52 -2.64 18.50
C ASN A 35 -1.01 -1.20 18.72
N THR A 36 -0.48 -0.53 19.74
CA THR A 36 -0.80 0.87 20.04
C THR A 36 -0.28 1.85 19.00
N ALA A 37 0.66 1.43 18.15
CA ALA A 37 1.15 2.21 17.01
C ALA A 37 0.15 2.25 15.84
N GLU A 38 -0.82 1.33 15.81
CA GLU A 38 -1.77 1.17 14.71
C GLU A 38 -3.13 1.79 15.04
N ARG A 39 -3.74 2.44 14.04
CA ARG A 39 -5.04 3.11 14.16
C ARG A 39 -5.81 2.99 12.85
N PRO A 40 -7.16 3.08 12.90
CA PRO A 40 -7.97 3.05 11.70
C PRO A 40 -7.67 4.26 10.82
N CYS A 41 -7.65 4.03 9.51
CA CYS A 41 -7.44 5.07 8.50
C CYS A 41 -8.57 6.11 8.45
N SER A 42 -9.76 5.76 8.95
CA SER A 42 -10.90 6.67 9.06
C SER A 42 -11.56 6.52 10.42
N SER A 43 -11.90 7.64 11.05
CA SER A 43 -12.78 7.68 12.23
C SER A 43 -14.27 7.61 11.89
N ASP A 44 -14.63 7.82 10.62
CA ASP A 44 -16.00 7.69 10.13
C ASP A 44 -16.32 6.21 9.87
N PRO A 45 -17.25 5.57 10.62
CA PRO A 45 -17.58 4.16 10.48
C PRO A 45 -18.32 3.82 9.16
N SER A 46 -18.77 4.82 8.41
CA SER A 46 -19.35 4.62 7.08
C SER A 46 -18.29 4.54 5.98
N SER A 47 -17.05 4.94 6.28
CA SER A 47 -15.92 4.84 5.36
C SER A 47 -15.44 3.40 5.26
N PRO A 48 -15.16 2.87 4.05
CA PRO A 48 -14.56 1.54 3.91
C PRO A 48 -13.17 1.45 4.59
N PHE A 49 -12.54 2.59 4.90
CA PHE A 49 -11.23 2.65 5.56
C PHE A 49 -11.30 2.62 7.09
N SER A 50 -12.49 2.64 7.71
CA SER A 50 -12.58 2.53 9.17
C SER A 50 -12.22 1.14 9.69
N ALA A 51 -12.30 0.12 8.83
CA ALA A 51 -11.93 -1.25 9.14
C ALA A 51 -10.45 -1.57 8.86
N ILE A 52 -9.66 -0.63 8.32
CA ILE A 52 -8.26 -0.83 7.95
C ILE A 52 -7.37 -0.08 8.93
N CYS A 53 -6.45 -0.80 9.59
CA CYS A 53 -5.43 -0.22 10.44
C CYS A 53 -4.15 0.06 9.65
N CYS A 54 -3.55 1.23 9.90
CA CYS A 54 -2.16 1.52 9.53
C CYS A 54 -1.41 2.07 10.74
N GLY A 55 -0.08 2.11 10.67
CA GLY A 55 0.80 2.64 11.70
C GLY A 55 0.78 4.17 11.79
N LEU A 56 -0.38 4.72 12.16
CA LEU A 56 -0.62 6.17 12.20
C LEU A 56 -0.25 6.81 13.55
N ASN A 57 -0.01 6.00 14.58
CA ASN A 57 0.33 6.47 15.92
C ASN A 57 1.83 6.30 16.23
N ARG A 58 2.66 6.41 15.20
CA ARG A 58 4.12 6.41 15.29
C ARG A 58 4.63 7.84 15.50
N THR A 59 5.84 7.99 16.03
CA THR A 59 6.45 9.30 16.32
C THR A 59 7.22 9.90 15.14
N ASN A 60 7.71 9.07 14.22
CA ASN A 60 8.48 9.54 13.08
C ASN A 60 7.53 9.91 11.94
N PRO A 61 7.51 11.17 11.49
CA PRO A 61 6.63 11.57 10.40
C PRO A 61 6.91 10.78 9.12
N THR A 62 5.90 10.68 8.26
CA THR A 62 6.04 10.15 6.91
C THR A 62 7.20 10.84 6.17
N GLY A 63 8.08 10.04 5.56
CA GLY A 63 9.29 10.50 4.89
C GLY A 63 10.45 10.82 5.82
N GLY A 64 10.29 10.60 7.13
CA GLY A 64 11.35 10.80 8.12
C GLY A 64 12.50 9.80 7.96
N ASN A 65 13.63 10.13 8.57
CA ASN A 65 14.83 9.32 8.48
C ASN A 65 14.68 8.09 9.39
N ARG A 66 15.04 6.92 8.86
CA ARG A 66 15.03 5.67 9.61
C ARG A 66 16.15 5.62 10.65
N SER A 67 17.24 6.35 10.43
CA SER A 67 18.34 6.47 11.38
C SER A 67 17.97 7.32 12.61
N ASP A 68 16.95 8.19 12.49
CA ASP A 68 16.41 8.97 13.62
C ASP A 68 15.52 8.11 14.54
N LEU A 69 15.34 6.83 14.18
CA LEU A 69 14.50 5.90 14.93
C LEU A 69 15.31 5.19 15.99
N ALA A 70 14.84 5.30 17.23
CA ALA A 70 15.31 4.48 18.32
C ALA A 70 14.84 3.03 18.08
N TRP A 71 15.60 2.26 17.29
CA TRP A 71 15.57 0.81 17.06
C TRP A 71 14.24 0.10 16.69
N GLU A 72 13.07 0.71 16.86
CA GLU A 72 11.77 0.03 16.70
C GLU A 72 10.67 0.91 16.10
N SER A 73 10.87 2.22 15.93
CA SER A 73 9.88 3.02 15.23
C SER A 73 10.05 2.86 13.72
N GLU A 74 8.93 2.78 13.01
CA GLU A 74 8.82 3.05 11.58
C GLU A 74 8.30 4.48 11.39
N THR A 75 8.28 4.98 10.16
CA THR A 75 7.59 6.24 9.83
C THR A 75 6.08 6.06 9.91
N ILE A 76 5.34 7.15 10.14
CA ILE A 76 3.88 7.17 10.04
C ILE A 76 3.48 6.73 8.63
N ASP A 77 2.59 5.74 8.55
CA ASP A 77 2.05 5.26 7.29
C ASP A 77 1.12 6.28 6.63
N ILE A 78 1.02 6.22 5.31
CA ILE A 78 -0.03 6.89 4.52
C ILE A 78 -1.12 5.87 4.21
N CYS A 79 -2.36 6.20 4.57
CA CYS A 79 -3.53 5.43 4.14
C CYS A 79 -3.83 5.70 2.66
N LEU A 80 -3.72 4.68 1.83
CA LEU A 80 -4.06 4.77 0.41
C LEU A 80 -5.54 4.47 0.17
N SER A 81 -6.10 5.03 -0.89
CA SER A 81 -7.52 4.85 -1.25
C SER A 81 -7.88 3.44 -1.72
N ASN A 82 -6.89 2.59 -1.98
CA ASN A 82 -7.08 1.16 -2.26
C ASN A 82 -7.08 0.30 -0.98
N GLY A 83 -6.99 0.93 0.19
CA GLY A 83 -6.99 0.23 1.48
C GLY A 83 -5.64 -0.37 1.88
N LEU A 84 -4.55 0.05 1.23
CA LEU A 84 -3.18 -0.30 1.62
C LEU A 84 -2.52 0.82 2.43
N CYS A 85 -1.51 0.45 3.21
CA CYS A 85 -0.66 1.38 3.95
C CYS A 85 0.67 1.57 3.20
N GLU A 86 1.06 2.82 2.89
CA GLU A 86 2.38 3.14 2.34
C GLU A 86 3.29 3.67 3.45
N ASN A 87 4.35 2.93 3.74
CA ASN A 87 5.40 3.38 4.66
C ASN A 87 6.52 4.07 3.87
N ARG A 88 6.74 5.38 4.07
CA ARG A 88 7.77 6.16 3.38
C ARG A 88 8.84 6.60 4.37
N PHE A 89 10.09 6.19 4.17
CA PHE A 89 11.23 6.61 4.99
C PHE A 89 12.45 6.93 4.13
N VAL A 90 13.39 7.68 4.68
CA VAL A 90 14.72 7.93 4.10
C VAL A 90 15.82 7.29 4.95
N TRP A 91 16.98 6.96 4.37
CA TRP A 91 18.13 6.48 5.12
C TRP A 91 19.25 7.51 5.09
N GLU A 92 19.74 7.97 6.24
CA GLU A 92 21.06 8.63 6.28
C GLU A 92 22.16 7.59 6.14
N GLY A 93 23.05 7.79 5.16
CA GLY A 93 24.21 6.94 4.92
C GLY A 93 24.25 6.28 3.54
N ASP A 94 23.16 6.36 2.77
CA ASP A 94 23.21 6.07 1.35
C ASP A 94 23.75 7.30 0.61
N GLY A 95 25.06 7.29 0.34
CA GLY A 95 25.71 8.26 -0.54
C GLY A 95 25.17 8.25 -1.97
N THR A 96 24.18 7.41 -2.30
CA THR A 96 23.34 7.61 -3.47
C THR A 96 22.19 8.55 -3.12
N LYS A 97 22.29 9.77 -3.67
CA LYS A 97 21.09 10.42 -4.15
C LYS A 97 20.43 9.42 -5.10
N GLU A 98 19.19 9.06 -4.80
CA GLU A 98 18.28 8.22 -5.59
C GLU A 98 18.26 6.70 -5.32
N HIS A 99 17.47 6.30 -4.33
CA HIS A 99 16.21 5.62 -4.67
C HIS A 99 15.07 6.61 -4.46
N GLY A 100 15.03 7.60 -5.34
CA GLY A 100 13.96 8.57 -5.42
C GLY A 100 12.71 7.84 -5.89
N VAL A 101 11.78 7.59 -4.98
CA VAL A 101 10.40 7.39 -5.40
C VAL A 101 9.99 8.72 -6.04
N ASN A 102 9.86 8.72 -7.38
CA ASN A 102 9.33 9.85 -8.11
C ASN A 102 7.98 10.23 -7.49
N PRO A 103 7.66 11.53 -7.32
CA PRO A 103 6.41 12.00 -6.70
C PRO A 103 5.12 11.61 -7.45
N ASN A 104 5.23 10.86 -8.57
CA ASN A 104 4.11 10.33 -9.36
C ASN A 104 4.07 8.78 -9.44
N GLY A 105 4.76 8.04 -8.56
CA GLY A 105 4.42 6.64 -8.26
C GLY A 105 4.46 5.60 -9.39
N THR A 106 5.19 5.85 -10.48
CA THR A 106 5.47 4.82 -11.51
C THR A 106 6.97 4.63 -11.65
N VAL A 107 7.42 3.38 -11.49
CA VAL A 107 8.82 2.98 -11.68
C VAL A 107 8.97 2.46 -13.11
N GLN A 108 9.92 3.00 -13.87
CA GLN A 108 10.25 2.49 -15.20
C GLN A 108 10.90 1.11 -15.07
N MET A 109 10.52 0.19 -15.95
CA MET A 109 11.11 -1.14 -16.03
C MET A 109 11.78 -1.39 -17.38
N THR A 110 12.91 -2.07 -17.37
CA THR A 110 13.70 -2.43 -18.55
C THR A 110 13.65 -3.96 -18.77
N PRO A 111 13.26 -4.45 -19.95
CA PRO A 111 13.16 -5.88 -20.21
C PRO A 111 14.54 -6.53 -20.35
N CYS A 112 14.68 -7.74 -19.80
CA CYS A 112 15.93 -8.48 -19.85
C CYS A 112 16.28 -9.15 -21.17
N ASP A 113 15.29 -9.39 -22.02
CA ASP A 113 15.51 -9.91 -23.38
C ASP A 113 15.42 -8.80 -24.45
N GLY A 114 15.28 -7.54 -24.04
CA GLY A 114 15.12 -6.39 -24.93
C GLY A 114 13.72 -6.26 -25.54
N THR A 115 12.75 -7.10 -25.17
CA THR A 115 11.40 -7.10 -25.74
C THR A 115 10.34 -6.68 -24.73
N ALA A 116 9.25 -6.08 -25.20
CA ALA A 116 8.10 -5.75 -24.34
C ALA A 116 7.40 -6.99 -23.75
N THR A 117 7.76 -8.18 -24.24
CA THR A 117 7.22 -9.48 -23.83
C THR A 117 8.16 -10.25 -22.91
N SER A 118 9.22 -9.62 -22.41
CA SER A 118 10.17 -10.25 -21.50
C SER A 118 9.46 -10.90 -20.32
N GLU A 119 9.89 -12.09 -19.92
CA GLU A 119 9.41 -12.71 -18.69
C GLU A 119 10.11 -12.13 -17.45
N LYS A 120 11.22 -11.40 -17.67
CA LYS A 120 12.12 -10.92 -16.62
C LYS A 120 12.46 -9.45 -16.83
N TRP A 121 12.42 -8.65 -15.77
CA TRP A 121 12.52 -7.20 -15.86
C TRP A 121 13.41 -6.61 -14.78
N CYS A 122 14.09 -5.52 -15.13
CA CYS A 122 14.85 -4.66 -14.23
C CYS A 122 14.05 -3.43 -13.88
N CYS A 123 14.12 -3.02 -12.61
CA CYS A 123 13.69 -1.69 -12.20
C CYS A 123 14.78 -0.68 -12.58
N GLY A 124 14.42 0.37 -13.32
CA GLY A 124 15.35 1.36 -13.85
C GLY A 124 15.47 1.32 -15.38
N MET A 125 16.47 2.03 -15.91
CA MET A 125 16.67 2.20 -17.36
C MET A 125 17.64 1.17 -17.97
N ASP A 126 18.29 0.34 -17.16
CA ASP A 126 19.30 -0.62 -17.60
C ASP A 126 18.92 -2.08 -17.31
N ASP A 127 19.55 -2.98 -18.04
CA ASP A 127 19.36 -4.44 -17.96
C ASP A 127 20.44 -5.14 -17.12
N SER A 128 21.27 -4.38 -16.39
CA SER A 128 22.40 -4.93 -15.62
C SER A 128 21.94 -5.88 -14.51
N CYS A 129 20.67 -5.77 -14.10
CA CYS A 129 20.04 -6.63 -13.10
C CYS A 129 19.65 -8.02 -13.63
N CYS A 130 19.64 -8.25 -14.94
CA CYS A 130 18.97 -9.41 -15.54
C CYS A 130 19.58 -10.76 -15.17
N LEU A 131 20.86 -10.76 -14.78
CA LEU A 131 21.57 -11.93 -14.28
C LEU A 131 21.56 -12.03 -12.76
N LYS A 132 20.88 -11.10 -12.07
CA LYS A 132 20.79 -11.03 -10.62
C LYS A 132 19.46 -11.57 -10.11
N VAL A 133 19.39 -11.79 -8.80
CA VAL A 133 18.21 -12.29 -8.09
C VAL A 133 17.13 -11.23 -7.85
N TRP A 134 17.44 -9.96 -8.04
CA TRP A 134 16.49 -8.85 -7.84
C TRP A 134 15.78 -8.41 -9.12
N ALA A 135 16.02 -9.09 -10.24
CA ALA A 135 15.16 -8.99 -11.41
C ALA A 135 13.81 -9.66 -11.14
N VAL A 136 12.72 -8.99 -11.50
CA VAL A 136 11.37 -9.45 -11.22
C VAL A 136 10.88 -10.27 -12.40
N ASN A 137 10.28 -11.44 -12.12
CA ASN A 137 9.57 -12.21 -13.14
C ASN A 137 8.14 -11.71 -13.23
N LEU A 138 7.77 -11.15 -14.38
CA LEU A 138 6.40 -10.76 -14.68
C LEU A 138 5.88 -11.75 -15.72
N PRO A 139 5.01 -12.72 -15.36
CA PRO A 139 4.35 -13.54 -16.36
C PRO A 139 3.60 -12.61 -17.32
N GLN A 140 3.67 -12.88 -18.63
CA GLN A 140 3.15 -12.00 -19.68
C GLN A 140 1.69 -11.58 -19.43
N LEU A 141 1.50 -10.50 -18.69
CA LEU A 141 0.31 -9.67 -18.78
C LEU A 141 0.50 -8.91 -20.09
N GLY A 142 -0.46 -8.98 -21.01
CA GLY A 142 -0.32 -8.42 -22.36
C GLY A 142 -0.07 -6.91 -22.35
N PHE A 143 1.18 -6.49 -22.16
CA PHE A 143 1.62 -5.12 -22.27
C PHE A 143 1.63 -4.77 -23.76
N SER A 144 0.72 -3.89 -24.17
CA SER A 144 0.76 -3.33 -25.52
C SER A 144 2.04 -2.52 -25.65
N SER A 145 2.89 -2.90 -26.60
CA SER A 145 4.15 -2.21 -26.87
C SER A 145 3.89 -0.72 -27.17
N CYS A 146 4.43 0.17 -26.33
CA CYS A 146 4.59 1.57 -26.73
C CYS A 146 5.69 1.60 -27.80
N SER A 147 5.28 1.64 -29.07
CA SER A 147 6.20 1.82 -30.19
C SER A 147 6.78 3.23 -30.08
N LEU A 148 8.08 3.31 -29.80
CA LEU A 148 8.83 4.56 -29.98
C LEU A 148 8.82 4.89 -31.48
N PRO A 149 8.60 6.15 -31.89
CA PRO A 149 8.83 6.53 -33.27
C PRO A 149 10.31 6.33 -33.58
N ASP A 150 10.57 5.60 -34.67
CA ASP A 150 11.89 5.38 -35.25
C ASP A 150 12.53 6.76 -35.52
N GLU A 151 13.65 7.04 -34.86
CA GLU A 151 14.36 8.31 -34.96
C GLU A 151 15.10 8.36 -36.30
N THR A 152 14.39 8.75 -37.37
CA THR A 152 15.02 9.16 -38.63
C THR A 152 14.35 10.41 -39.20
N ALA A 153 14.54 11.56 -38.56
CA ALA A 153 14.30 12.86 -39.19
C ALA A 153 15.06 14.01 -38.47
N PRO A 154 15.42 15.09 -39.19
CA PRO A 154 16.60 15.90 -38.90
C PRO A 154 16.37 17.03 -37.89
N VAL A 155 17.50 17.50 -37.35
CA VAL A 155 17.69 18.66 -36.47
C VAL A 155 16.89 19.88 -36.94
N GLY A 156 15.87 20.27 -36.17
CA GLY A 156 15.21 21.56 -36.31
C GLY A 156 13.82 21.64 -35.70
N SER A 157 13.71 22.39 -34.58
CA SER A 157 12.49 22.94 -33.96
C SER A 157 11.69 22.06 -32.98
N THR A 158 11.85 22.43 -31.70
CA THR A 158 10.89 22.42 -30.58
C THR A 158 9.45 21.99 -30.86
N VAL A 159 9.09 20.78 -30.42
CA VAL A 159 7.74 20.43 -29.94
C VAL A 159 7.89 19.44 -28.78
N ALA A 160 7.26 19.74 -27.63
CA ALA A 160 7.20 18.85 -26.49
C ALA A 160 6.37 17.59 -26.81
N SER A 161 7.02 16.43 -26.90
CA SER A 161 6.32 15.14 -26.91
C SER A 161 5.98 14.76 -25.47
N THR A 162 4.75 15.03 -25.05
CA THR A 162 4.14 14.34 -23.91
C THR A 162 3.77 12.92 -24.34
N THR A 163 4.67 11.98 -24.10
CA THR A 163 4.41 10.54 -24.31
C THR A 163 3.58 10.04 -23.12
N SER A 164 2.27 9.84 -23.30
CA SER A 164 1.41 9.20 -22.31
C SER A 164 1.12 7.75 -22.74
N CYS A 165 1.76 6.77 -22.10
CA CYS A 165 1.36 5.36 -22.22
C CYS A 165 0.19 5.11 -21.24
N SER A 166 -0.94 4.63 -21.77
CA SER A 166 -2.14 4.31 -20.99
C SER A 166 -2.26 2.79 -20.84
N ILE A 167 -2.56 2.33 -19.63
CA ILE A 167 -2.78 0.90 -19.34
C ILE A 167 -4.26 0.59 -19.59
N ASN A 168 -4.56 -0.31 -20.54
CA ASN A 168 -5.90 -0.87 -20.69
C ASN A 168 -5.90 -2.28 -20.09
N VAL A 169 -6.38 -2.41 -18.85
CA VAL A 169 -6.63 -3.72 -18.25
C VAL A 169 -8.02 -4.17 -18.70
N THR A 170 -8.09 -5.01 -19.73
CA THR A 170 -9.34 -5.72 -20.04
C THR A 170 -9.48 -6.88 -19.05
N SER A 171 -10.38 -6.74 -18.08
CA SER A 171 -10.83 -7.82 -17.21
C SER A 171 -11.51 -8.92 -18.04
N TRP A 172 -11.10 -10.17 -17.85
CA TRP A 172 -11.85 -11.36 -18.29
C TRP A 172 -12.64 -11.92 -17.12
#